data_AF-A0A7C2K8X1-F1
#
_entry.id   AF-A0A7C2K8X1-F1
#
_cell.length_a   1.000
_cell.length_b   1.000
_cell.length_c   1.000
_cell.angle_alpha   90.00
_cell.angle_beta   90.00
_cell.angle_gamma   90.00
#
_symmetry.space_group_name_H-M   'P 1'
#
loop_
_entity.id
_entity.type
_entity.pdbx_description
1 polymer ?
#
loop_
_entity_poly.entity_id
_entity_poly.type
_entity_poly.pdbx_seq_one_letter_code
_entity_poly.pdbx_strand_id
1 'polypeptide(L)'
;MPRLDVPRFRLLAPASLAGLSLFLNACAGASSGPPTPTPDALQVLEKLRRELIPSEGAHTGYGPTFSTEGYETLRRWNASLRPLPSWSADYERLDIRLPCCEARHPYRDESQNCGCGHHQALYGLAKRLLHDGEPRSHAQAEIARWRAFMFPSETLQAEMERRALEDPAIREALDELREQGIC
;
A
#
# COMPACT_ATOMS: atom_id res chain seq x y z
N MET A 1 -16.13 -41.58 -23.79
CA MET A 1 -15.51 -42.56 -22.87
C MET A 1 -16.22 -42.46 -21.51
N PRO A 2 -16.46 -43.60 -20.84
CA PRO A 2 -17.61 -43.79 -19.96
C PRO A 2 -17.42 -43.26 -18.52
N ARG A 3 -18.54 -42.84 -17.93
CA ARG A 3 -18.70 -42.53 -16.50
C ARG A 3 -18.67 -43.85 -15.70
N LEU A 4 -17.89 -43.89 -14.63
CA LEU A 4 -17.90 -44.99 -13.66
C LEU A 4 -18.68 -44.57 -12.41
N ASP A 5 -19.90 -45.10 -12.31
CA ASP A 5 -20.72 -45.21 -11.10
C ASP A 5 -20.33 -46.50 -10.36
N VAL A 6 -20.05 -46.43 -9.06
CA VAL A 6 -19.98 -47.60 -8.15
C VAL A 6 -20.33 -47.15 -6.72
N PRO A 7 -20.78 -48.06 -5.82
CA PRO A 7 -22.10 -47.96 -5.24
C PRO A 7 -22.07 -47.69 -3.73
N ARG A 8 -23.25 -47.32 -3.23
CA ARG A 8 -23.61 -47.22 -1.82
C ARG A 8 -23.43 -48.57 -1.11
N PHE A 9 -22.62 -48.61 -0.05
CA PHE A 9 -22.73 -49.59 1.01
C PHE A 9 -23.34 -48.94 2.26
N ARG A 10 -24.54 -49.39 2.62
CA ARG A 10 -25.12 -49.25 3.96
C ARG A 10 -24.88 -50.57 4.68
N LEU A 11 -24.38 -50.51 5.92
CA LEU A 11 -24.55 -51.58 6.90
C LEU A 11 -24.70 -50.96 8.29
N LEU A 12 -25.67 -51.49 9.01
CA LEU A 12 -26.26 -51.05 10.27
C LEU A 12 -25.47 -51.56 11.49
N ALA A 13 -25.33 -50.67 12.50
CA ALA A 13 -25.58 -50.83 13.96
C ALA A 13 -24.94 -52.01 14.76
N PRO A 14 -24.97 -52.07 16.12
CA PRO A 14 -25.56 -51.15 17.11
C PRO A 14 -24.71 -50.88 18.39
N ALA A 15 -25.24 -49.94 19.19
CA ALA A 15 -25.29 -49.86 20.66
C ALA A 15 -24.01 -50.02 21.51
N SER A 16 -23.71 -48.99 22.31
CA SER A 16 -23.81 -49.09 23.78
C SER A 16 -23.39 -47.83 24.56
N LEU A 17 -24.17 -47.58 25.63
CA LEU A 17 -23.79 -47.05 26.95
C LEU A 17 -23.50 -45.54 27.15
N ALA A 18 -24.45 -44.91 27.83
CA ALA A 18 -24.32 -44.25 29.14
C ALA A 18 -23.16 -43.25 29.39
N GLY A 19 -23.54 -42.05 29.85
CA GLY A 19 -22.68 -41.04 30.45
C GLY A 19 -23.20 -39.64 30.10
N LEU A 20 -24.25 -39.15 30.77
CA LEU A 20 -24.11 -38.27 31.93
C LEU A 20 -22.94 -37.27 31.80
N SER A 21 -23.22 -36.07 31.30
CA SER A 21 -22.57 -34.83 31.74
C SER A 21 -23.35 -33.63 31.20
N LEU A 22 -24.20 -33.07 32.07
CA LEU A 22 -24.57 -31.66 31.98
C LEU A 22 -23.30 -30.83 32.17
N PHE A 23 -22.83 -30.19 31.11
CA PHE A 23 -22.06 -28.95 31.23
C PHE A 23 -22.64 -27.96 30.22
N LEU A 24 -23.57 -27.15 30.71
CA LEU A 24 -23.87 -25.83 30.14
C LEU A 24 -22.62 -24.98 30.31
N ASN A 25 -21.64 -25.13 29.43
CA ASN A 25 -20.63 -24.10 29.23
C ASN A 25 -21.28 -22.98 28.43
N ALA A 26 -21.89 -22.06 29.17
CA ALA A 26 -22.08 -20.70 28.70
C ALA A 26 -20.69 -20.12 28.45
N CYS A 27 -20.19 -20.25 27.21
CA CYS A 27 -19.15 -19.37 26.72
C CYS A 27 -19.79 -17.99 26.63
N ALA A 28 -19.72 -17.24 27.73
CA ALA A 28 -19.86 -15.80 27.74
C ALA A 28 -18.79 -15.27 26.79
N GLY A 29 -19.19 -15.08 25.53
CA GLY A 29 -18.43 -14.32 24.56
C GLY A 29 -18.37 -12.89 25.08
N ALA A 30 -17.37 -12.62 25.92
CA ALA A 30 -16.88 -11.28 26.10
C ALA A 30 -16.41 -10.85 24.70
N SER A 31 -17.25 -10.09 23.99
CA SER A 31 -16.78 -9.30 22.87
C SER A 31 -15.87 -8.24 23.46
N SER A 32 -14.62 -8.61 23.70
CA SER A 32 -13.54 -7.63 23.80
C SER A 32 -13.55 -6.91 22.46
N GLY A 33 -13.90 -5.61 22.50
CA GLY A 33 -13.64 -4.74 21.36
C GLY A 33 -12.18 -4.86 20.92
N PRO A 34 -11.84 -4.41 19.71
CA PRO A 34 -10.47 -4.48 19.22
C PRO A 34 -9.52 -3.92 20.30
N PRO A 35 -8.40 -4.61 20.60
CA PRO A 35 -7.45 -4.12 21.58
C PRO A 35 -6.99 -2.71 21.20
N THR A 36 -6.69 -1.87 22.19
CA THR A 36 -6.15 -0.53 21.95
C THR A 36 -4.63 -0.65 21.72
N PRO A 37 -4.03 0.08 20.76
CA PRO A 37 -2.58 0.07 20.54
C PRO A 37 -1.81 0.40 21.81
N THR A 38 -0.67 -0.25 22.01
CA THR A 38 0.24 0.14 23.10
C THR A 38 0.83 1.54 22.83
N PRO A 39 1.13 2.32 23.88
CA PRO A 39 1.79 3.62 23.72
C PRO A 39 3.12 3.56 22.97
N ASP A 40 3.83 2.44 23.04
CA ASP A 40 5.13 2.25 22.38
C ASP A 40 4.96 2.01 20.87
N ALA A 41 3.98 1.20 20.45
CA ALA A 41 3.66 1.01 19.04
C ALA A 41 3.25 2.33 18.35
N LEU A 42 2.45 3.16 19.02
CA LEU A 42 2.06 4.48 18.52
C LEU A 42 3.24 5.44 18.38
N GLN A 43 4.22 5.39 19.29
CA GLN A 43 5.42 6.22 19.21
C GLN A 43 6.32 5.81 18.02
N VAL A 44 6.47 4.50 17.78
CA VAL A 44 7.21 4.00 16.61
C VAL A 44 6.54 4.44 15.31
N LEU A 45 5.22 4.26 15.20
CA LEU A 45 4.45 4.65 14.02
C LEU A 45 4.58 6.16 13.74
N GLU A 46 4.42 6.97 14.78
CA GLU A 46 4.51 8.43 14.66
C GLU A 46 5.93 8.90 14.31
N LYS A 47 6.97 8.22 14.83
CA LYS A 47 8.36 8.48 14.42
C LYS A 47 8.55 8.17 12.94
N LEU A 48 8.13 6.99 12.48
CA LEU A 48 8.23 6.59 11.06
C LEU A 48 7.45 7.55 10.16
N ARG A 49 6.26 7.98 10.57
CA ARG A 49 5.45 8.94 9.83
C ARG A 49 6.20 10.24 9.57
N ARG A 50 6.82 10.80 10.60
CA ARG A 50 7.63 12.03 10.47
C ARG A 50 8.91 11.85 9.65
N GLU A 51 9.48 10.65 9.66
CA GLU A 51 10.69 10.34 8.86
C GLU A 51 10.38 10.19 7.37
N LEU A 52 9.26 9.53 7.03
CA LEU A 52 9.02 9.01 5.68
C LEU A 52 8.00 9.84 4.89
N ILE A 53 7.00 10.38 5.57
CA ILE A 53 5.86 11.03 4.91
C ILE A 53 6.07 12.53 4.97
N PRO A 54 6.18 13.21 3.81
CA PRO A 54 6.19 14.67 3.78
C PRO A 54 4.97 15.24 4.48
N SER A 55 5.16 16.27 5.32
CA SER A 55 4.05 16.97 5.96
C SER A 55 3.17 17.72 4.95
N GLU A 56 1.88 17.83 5.22
CA GLU A 56 0.96 18.70 4.47
C GLU A 56 1.53 20.12 4.39
N GLY A 57 1.55 20.70 3.19
CA GLY A 57 2.08 22.03 2.90
C GLY A 57 3.60 22.10 2.77
N ALA A 58 4.35 21.00 2.98
CA ALA A 58 5.80 21.02 2.84
C ALA A 58 6.23 21.37 1.41
N HIS A 59 7.25 22.23 1.27
CA HIS A 59 7.75 22.66 -0.03
C HIS A 59 8.52 21.56 -0.76
N THR A 60 8.33 21.50 -2.08
CA THR A 60 9.22 20.76 -2.99
C THR A 60 10.27 21.71 -3.58
N GLY A 61 11.35 21.15 -4.14
CA GLY A 61 12.38 21.94 -4.84
C GLY A 61 11.94 22.48 -6.21
N TYR A 62 10.77 22.10 -6.71
CA TYR A 62 10.30 22.37 -8.07
C TYR A 62 8.95 23.12 -8.12
N GLY A 63 8.51 23.69 -6.99
CA GLY A 63 7.39 24.63 -6.93
C GLY A 63 6.20 24.15 -6.09
N PRO A 64 5.51 23.04 -6.46
CA PRO A 64 4.39 22.50 -5.71
C PRO A 64 4.72 22.25 -4.23
N THR A 65 3.71 22.25 -3.39
CA THR A 65 3.80 21.72 -2.02
C THR A 65 3.18 20.33 -1.96
N PHE A 66 3.53 19.54 -0.96
CA PHE A 66 2.82 18.30 -0.64
C PHE A 66 1.43 18.66 -0.09
N SER A 67 0.47 18.82 -1.00
CA SER A 67 -0.89 19.25 -0.70
C SER A 67 -1.84 18.86 -1.81
N THR A 68 -3.15 19.04 -1.57
CA THR A 68 -4.17 18.86 -2.62
C THR A 68 -3.94 19.79 -3.81
N GLU A 69 -3.55 21.05 -3.58
CA GLU A 69 -3.25 21.99 -4.67
C GLU A 69 -2.00 21.59 -5.45
N GLY A 70 -0.97 21.14 -4.75
CA GLY A 70 0.25 20.62 -5.38
C GLY A 70 -0.04 19.40 -6.25
N TYR A 71 -0.83 18.45 -5.74
CA TYR A 71 -1.30 17.29 -6.48
C TYR A 71 -2.02 17.69 -7.78
N GLU A 72 -2.94 18.66 -7.71
CA GLU A 72 -3.63 19.16 -8.91
C GLU A 72 -2.68 19.89 -9.87
N THR A 73 -1.65 20.54 -9.35
CA THR A 73 -0.58 21.13 -10.19
C THR A 73 0.16 20.06 -10.99
N LEU A 74 0.51 18.95 -10.35
CA LEU A 74 1.14 17.83 -11.05
C LEU A 74 0.25 17.28 -12.17
N ARG A 75 -1.05 17.11 -11.91
CA ARG A 75 -2.01 16.67 -12.93
C ARG A 75 -2.10 17.64 -14.12
N ARG A 76 -2.05 18.96 -13.86
CA ARG A 76 -1.99 19.97 -14.91
C ARG A 76 -0.72 19.85 -15.76
N TRP A 77 0.45 19.62 -15.14
CA TRP A 77 1.69 19.37 -15.88
C TRP A 77 1.60 18.14 -16.78
N ASN A 78 0.91 17.09 -16.34
CA ASN A 78 0.68 15.93 -17.19
C ASN A 78 -0.10 16.27 -18.45
N ALA A 79 -1.13 17.11 -18.32
CA ALA A 79 -1.94 17.56 -19.45
C ALA A 79 -1.14 18.47 -20.40
N SER A 80 -0.23 19.30 -19.89
CA SER A 80 0.50 20.31 -20.67
C SER A 80 1.82 19.83 -21.29
N LEU A 81 2.43 18.77 -20.77
CA LEU A 81 3.71 18.25 -21.23
C LEU A 81 3.55 16.92 -21.96
N ARG A 82 4.44 16.64 -22.92
CA ARG A 82 4.53 15.39 -23.67
C ARG A 82 5.96 14.83 -23.61
N PRO A 83 6.14 13.51 -23.49
CA PRO A 83 7.46 12.89 -23.57
C PRO A 83 8.19 13.17 -24.88
N LEU A 84 9.34 13.84 -24.80
CA LEU A 84 10.19 14.16 -25.95
C LEU A 84 11.25 13.09 -26.18
N PRO A 85 11.73 12.89 -27.41
CA PRO A 85 12.76 11.89 -27.72
C PRO A 85 14.04 12.02 -26.88
N SER A 86 14.40 13.23 -26.44
CA SER A 86 15.61 13.48 -25.65
C SER A 86 15.57 12.88 -24.25
N TRP A 87 14.39 12.63 -23.67
CA TRP A 87 14.24 12.14 -22.30
C TRP A 87 13.17 11.06 -22.13
N SER A 88 12.48 10.65 -23.19
CA SER A 88 11.41 9.63 -23.11
C SER A 88 11.93 8.28 -22.61
N ALA A 89 13.16 7.90 -22.95
CA ALA A 89 13.75 6.65 -22.47
C ALA A 89 13.98 6.67 -20.94
N ASP A 90 14.28 7.83 -20.35
CA ASP A 90 14.36 7.96 -18.90
C ASP A 90 12.99 7.94 -18.24
N TYR A 91 12.01 8.59 -18.87
CA TYR A 91 10.61 8.57 -18.44
C TYR A 91 10.08 7.13 -18.34
N GLU A 92 10.20 6.33 -19.40
CA GLU A 92 9.70 4.94 -19.46
C GLU A 92 10.41 3.97 -18.49
N ARG A 93 11.55 4.38 -17.91
CA ARG A 93 12.29 3.60 -16.90
C ARG A 93 11.91 3.96 -15.46
N LEU A 94 10.97 4.86 -15.25
CA LEU A 94 10.51 5.22 -13.91
C LEU A 94 9.59 4.13 -13.36
N ASP A 95 9.79 3.78 -12.09
CA ASP A 95 8.84 2.98 -11.31
C ASP A 95 7.77 3.88 -10.73
N ILE A 96 6.54 3.68 -11.18
CA ILE A 96 5.34 4.42 -10.76
C ILE A 96 4.34 3.52 -10.06
N ARG A 97 4.73 2.32 -9.57
CA ARG A 97 3.80 1.42 -8.90
C ARG A 97 3.12 2.09 -7.71
N LEU A 98 1.80 1.94 -7.65
CA LEU A 98 0.94 2.37 -6.56
C LEU A 98 0.11 1.18 -6.07
N PRO A 99 -0.35 1.18 -4.81
CA PRO A 99 -1.15 0.09 -4.26
C PRO A 99 -2.55 0.00 -4.91
N CYS A 100 -3.03 1.07 -5.54
CA CYS A 100 -4.38 1.13 -6.09
C CYS A 100 -4.56 0.53 -7.49
N CYS A 101 -3.48 0.25 -8.24
CA CYS A 101 -3.57 -0.31 -9.60
C CYS A 101 -2.24 -0.89 -10.09
N GLU A 102 -2.30 -1.68 -11.16
CA GLU A 102 -1.16 -2.51 -11.61
C GLU A 102 -0.15 -1.79 -12.52
N ALA A 103 -0.32 -0.49 -12.81
CA ALA A 103 0.59 0.23 -13.69
C ALA A 103 1.99 0.36 -13.06
N ARG A 104 3.03 -0.04 -13.81
CA ARG A 104 4.39 -0.20 -13.29
C ARG A 104 5.37 0.85 -13.77
N HIS A 105 5.22 1.28 -15.01
CA HIS A 105 6.05 2.29 -15.66
C HIS A 105 5.14 3.14 -16.56
N PRO A 106 5.52 4.39 -16.83
CA PRO A 106 4.84 5.16 -17.86
C PRO A 106 5.27 4.69 -19.25
N TYR A 107 4.45 5.02 -20.24
CA TYR A 107 4.72 4.86 -21.67
C TYR A 107 4.80 6.23 -22.33
N ARG A 108 5.71 6.36 -23.30
CA ARG A 108 5.76 7.53 -24.18
C ARG A 108 4.46 7.68 -24.98
N ASP A 109 3.93 6.57 -25.48
CA ASP A 109 2.58 6.51 -26.03
C ASP A 109 1.59 6.52 -24.87
N GLU A 110 1.10 7.73 -24.57
CA GLU A 110 0.28 7.96 -23.39
C GLU A 110 -1.10 7.29 -23.44
N SER A 111 -1.53 6.77 -24.59
CA SER A 111 -2.76 5.99 -24.69
C SER A 111 -2.69 4.68 -23.88
N GLN A 112 -1.48 4.22 -23.55
CA GLN A 112 -1.22 3.02 -22.73
C GLN A 112 -1.11 3.33 -21.23
N ASN A 113 -1.11 4.61 -20.84
CA ASN A 113 -0.94 5.01 -19.45
C ASN A 113 -2.23 4.85 -18.64
N CYS A 114 -2.08 4.60 -17.33
CA CYS A 114 -3.22 4.54 -16.43
C CYS A 114 -3.89 5.93 -16.32
N GLY A 115 -5.20 5.99 -16.50
CA GLY A 115 -5.96 7.24 -16.45
C GLY A 115 -6.29 7.74 -15.03
N CYS A 116 -5.88 7.04 -13.97
CA CYS A 116 -6.24 7.44 -12.60
C CYS A 116 -5.53 8.74 -12.20
N GLY A 117 -6.14 9.50 -11.29
CA GLY A 117 -5.58 10.79 -10.86
C GLY A 117 -4.16 10.67 -10.27
N HIS A 118 -3.89 9.62 -9.49
CA HIS A 118 -2.58 9.43 -8.86
C HIS A 118 -1.47 9.21 -9.89
N HIS A 119 -1.71 8.38 -10.90
CA HIS A 119 -0.76 8.18 -11.98
C HIS A 119 -0.62 9.42 -12.86
N GLN A 120 -1.73 10.11 -13.17
CA GLN A 120 -1.66 11.40 -13.86
C GLN A 120 -0.75 12.40 -13.12
N ALA A 121 -0.85 12.49 -11.79
CA ALA A 121 0.03 13.33 -11.00
C ALA A 121 1.51 12.89 -11.11
N LEU A 122 1.81 11.60 -10.93
CA LEU A 122 3.18 11.10 -11.03
C LEU A 122 3.77 11.24 -12.44
N TYR A 123 2.97 11.07 -13.49
CA TYR A 123 3.38 11.34 -14.86
C TYR A 123 3.71 12.82 -15.05
N GLY A 124 2.88 13.73 -14.53
CA GLY A 124 3.12 15.16 -14.63
C GLY A 124 4.38 15.60 -13.88
N LEU A 125 4.62 15.06 -12.68
CA LEU A 125 5.86 15.25 -11.93
C LEU A 125 7.07 14.80 -12.75
N ALA A 126 7.05 13.56 -13.24
CA ALA A 126 8.14 12.98 -14.02
C ALA A 126 8.43 13.78 -15.28
N LYS A 127 7.39 14.12 -16.05
CA LYS A 127 7.51 14.95 -17.25
C LYS A 127 8.11 16.31 -16.92
N ARG A 128 7.67 16.94 -15.84
CA ARG A 128 8.17 18.26 -15.46
C ARG A 128 9.66 18.21 -15.13
N LEU A 129 10.08 17.30 -14.25
CA LEU A 129 11.48 17.20 -13.83
C LEU A 129 12.40 16.86 -15.00
N LEU A 130 12.02 15.86 -15.81
CA LEU A 130 12.82 15.47 -16.98
C LEU A 130 12.85 16.57 -18.06
N HIS A 131 11.76 17.33 -18.23
CA HIS A 131 11.73 18.48 -19.13
C HIS A 131 12.66 19.60 -18.67
N ASP A 132 12.75 19.84 -17.35
CA ASP A 132 13.66 20.81 -16.75
C ASP A 132 15.13 20.32 -16.72
N GLY A 133 15.40 19.11 -17.22
CA GLY A 133 16.75 18.54 -17.33
C GLY A 133 17.24 17.80 -16.10
N GLU A 134 16.36 17.55 -15.12
CA GLU A 134 16.70 16.78 -13.93
C GLU A 134 17.00 15.31 -14.28
N PRO A 135 17.96 14.66 -13.59
CA PRO A 135 18.27 13.27 -13.86
C PRO A 135 17.12 12.35 -13.42
N ARG A 136 16.97 11.21 -14.11
CA ARG A 136 15.94 10.19 -13.78
C ARG A 136 15.95 9.78 -12.32
N SER A 137 17.11 9.69 -11.68
CA SER A 137 17.23 9.33 -10.25
C SER A 137 16.54 10.34 -9.34
N HIS A 138 16.63 11.63 -9.66
CA HIS A 138 15.93 12.68 -8.91
C HIS A 138 14.42 12.57 -9.14
N ALA A 139 13.98 12.41 -10.39
CA ALA A 139 12.56 12.18 -10.68
C ALA A 139 11.99 10.94 -9.95
N GLN A 140 12.77 9.85 -9.89
CA GLN A 140 12.38 8.64 -9.15
C GLN A 140 12.26 8.88 -7.64
N ALA A 141 13.19 9.64 -7.06
CA ALA A 141 13.14 9.98 -5.64
C ALA A 141 11.91 10.82 -5.31
N GLU A 142 11.57 11.79 -6.16
CA GLU A 142 10.39 12.64 -5.97
C GLU A 142 9.07 11.87 -6.18
N ILE A 143 9.03 10.92 -7.12
CA ILE A 143 7.90 9.98 -7.23
C ILE A 143 7.71 9.20 -5.93
N ALA A 144 8.79 8.71 -5.32
CA ALA A 144 8.71 7.97 -4.07
C ALA A 144 8.16 8.84 -2.92
N ARG A 145 8.56 10.11 -2.84
CA ARG A 145 8.04 11.06 -1.83
C ARG A 145 6.57 11.37 -2.04
N TRP A 146 6.13 11.62 -3.28
CA TRP A 146 4.72 11.83 -3.58
C TRP A 146 3.87 10.59 -3.34
N ARG A 147 4.40 9.39 -3.62
CA ARG A 147 3.73 8.14 -3.25
C ARG A 147 3.58 8.02 -1.74
N ALA A 148 4.62 8.34 -0.96
CA ALA A 148 4.55 8.34 0.49
C ALA A 148 3.50 9.30 1.03
N PHE A 149 3.37 10.47 0.42
CA PHE A 149 2.36 11.46 0.76
C PHE A 149 0.93 11.01 0.41
N MET A 150 0.71 10.43 -0.78
CA MET A 150 -0.62 9.99 -1.23
C MET A 150 -1.09 8.68 -0.57
N PHE A 151 -0.15 7.80 -0.22
CA PHE A 151 -0.39 6.45 0.33
C PHE A 151 0.41 6.26 1.63
N PRO A 152 0.10 7.05 2.69
CA PRO A 152 0.88 7.06 3.91
C PRO A 152 0.80 5.73 4.66
N SER A 153 -0.39 5.12 4.77
CA SER A 153 -0.60 3.82 5.43
C SER A 153 0.24 2.72 4.79
N GLU A 154 0.15 2.57 3.47
CA GLU A 154 0.88 1.53 2.74
C GLU A 154 2.39 1.75 2.79
N THR A 155 2.83 3.02 2.81
CA THR A 155 4.24 3.37 2.97
C THR A 155 4.76 3.00 4.36
N LEU A 156 3.98 3.31 5.41
CA LEU A 156 4.32 2.96 6.78
C LEU A 156 4.34 1.45 6.97
N GLN A 157 3.32 0.75 6.48
CA GLN A 157 3.25 -0.71 6.56
C GLN A 157 4.46 -1.35 5.89
N ALA A 158 4.80 -0.96 4.66
CA ALA A 158 5.93 -1.52 3.93
C ALA A 158 7.27 -1.26 4.67
N GLU A 159 7.43 -0.08 5.27
CA GLU A 159 8.65 0.22 6.04
C GLU A 159 8.70 -0.55 7.36
N MET A 160 7.58 -0.67 8.08
CA MET A 160 7.50 -1.46 9.30
C MET A 160 7.81 -2.93 9.02
N GLU A 161 7.24 -3.51 7.95
CA GLU A 161 7.55 -4.87 7.51
C GLU A 161 9.04 -5.04 7.17
N ARG A 162 9.64 -4.06 6.48
CA ARG A 162 11.07 -4.07 6.17
C ARG A 162 11.93 -4.03 7.43
N ARG A 163 11.63 -3.13 8.39
CA ARG A 163 12.41 -2.97 9.63
C ARG A 163 12.14 -4.07 10.65
N ALA A 164 10.95 -4.68 10.66
CA ALA A 164 10.59 -5.81 11.52
C ALA A 164 11.45 -7.06 11.25
N LEU A 165 12.12 -7.14 10.08
CA LEU A 165 13.11 -8.17 9.81
C LEU A 165 14.37 -8.01 10.66
N GLU A 166 14.65 -6.79 11.12
CA GLU A 166 15.90 -6.40 11.80
C GLU A 166 15.68 -6.03 13.28
N ASP A 167 14.47 -5.60 13.66
CA ASP A 167 14.11 -5.16 15.02
C ASP A 167 12.89 -5.92 15.59
N PRO A 168 13.08 -6.76 16.62
CA PRO A 168 11.98 -7.48 17.28
C PRO A 168 10.89 -6.58 17.87
N ALA A 169 11.22 -5.37 18.33
CA ALA A 169 10.24 -4.45 18.91
C ALA A 169 9.29 -3.89 17.83
N ILE A 170 9.80 -3.67 16.61
CA ILE A 170 8.97 -3.27 15.46
C ILE A 170 8.08 -4.43 15.02
N ARG A 171 8.57 -5.67 15.12
CA ARG A 171 7.77 -6.86 14.82
C ARG A 171 6.59 -7.01 15.78
N GLU A 172 6.84 -6.91 17.08
CA GLU A 172 5.80 -6.95 18.11
C GLU A 172 4.77 -5.83 17.90
N ALA A 173 5.23 -4.59 17.67
CA ALA A 173 4.33 -3.47 17.38
C ALA A 173 3.48 -3.69 16.11
N LEU A 174 4.05 -4.30 15.06
CA LEU A 174 3.32 -4.62 13.83
C LEU A 174 2.27 -5.71 14.06
N ASP A 175 2.60 -6.74 14.84
CA ASP A 175 1.67 -7.81 15.18
C ASP A 175 0.50 -7.27 16.03
N GLU A 176 0.79 -6.42 17.03
CA GLU A 176 -0.23 -5.72 17.81
C GLU A 176 -1.16 -4.88 16.93
N LEU A 177 -0.62 -4.06 16.03
CA LEU A 177 -1.44 -3.21 15.14
C LEU A 177 -2.30 -4.03 14.17
N ARG A 178 -1.79 -5.16 13.68
CA ARG A 178 -2.54 -6.09 12.82
C ARG A 178 -3.71 -6.73 13.56
N GLU A 179 -3.53 -7.16 14.81
CA GLU A 179 -4.62 -7.69 15.64
C GLU A 179 -5.74 -6.67 15.89
N GLN A 180 -5.42 -5.38 15.79
CA GLN A 180 -6.34 -4.27 16.04
C GLN A 180 -7.00 -3.74 14.76
N GLY A 181 -6.55 -4.17 13.59
CA GLY A 181 -7.02 -3.68 12.30
C GLY A 181 -6.58 -2.23 12.00
N ILE A 182 -5.49 -1.77 12.62
CA ILE A 182 -4.96 -0.42 12.46
C ILE A 182 -3.72 -0.51 11.57
N CYS A 183 -3.92 -0.53 10.24
CA CYS A 183 -2.88 -0.38 9.22
C CYS A 183 -3.48 0.34 8.01
#